data_AF-A0A8G1EAK6-F1
#
_entry.id   AF-A0A8G1EAK6-F1
#
_cell.length_a   1.000
_cell.length_b   1.000
_cell.length_c   1.000
_cell.angle_alpha   90.00
_cell.angle_beta   90.00
_cell.angle_gamma   90.00
#
_symmetry.space_group_name_H-M   'P 1'
#
loop_
_entity.id
_entity.type
_entity.pdbx_description
1 polymer ?
#
loop_
_entity_poly.entity_id
_entity_poly.type
_entity_poly.pdbx_seq_one_letter_code
_entity_poly.pdbx_strand_id
1 'polypeptide(L)' 'MSHDWIFDVLKDLVSYAERNGLPQLARKAEEALQVAADEIAAQDDDDDGSDQGHQGHLH' A
#
# COMPACT_ATOMS: atom_id res chain seq x y z
N MET A 1 9.29 -7.76 -4.99
CA MET A 1 8.33 -8.64 -4.28
C MET A 1 7.25 -7.72 -3.79
N SER A 2 6.07 -7.83 -4.40
CA SER A 2 4.97 -6.91 -4.24
C SER A 2 4.64 -6.70 -2.77
N HIS A 3 4.32 -5.47 -2.42
CA HIS A 3 3.89 -5.09 -1.10
C HIS A 3 2.60 -5.83 -0.65
N ASP A 4 2.00 -6.67 -1.50
CA ASP A 4 0.84 -7.54 -1.25
C ASP A 4 0.81 -8.23 0.12
N TRP A 5 1.95 -8.74 0.61
CA TRP A 5 2.01 -9.45 1.89
C TRP A 5 1.58 -8.59 3.09
N ILE A 6 1.77 -7.27 3.03
CA ILE A 6 1.42 -6.37 4.14
C ILE A 6 -0.10 -6.24 4.28
N PHE A 7 -0.84 -6.31 3.17
CA PHE A 7 -2.31 -6.22 3.19
C PHE A 7 -2.92 -7.44 3.88
N ASP A 8 -2.37 -8.62 3.64
CA ASP A 8 -2.82 -9.85 4.30
C ASP A 8 -2.54 -9.80 5.81
N VAL A 9 -1.35 -9.34 6.21
CA VAL A 9 -0.99 -9.17 7.64
C VAL A 9 -1.91 -8.15 8.33
N LEU A 10 -2.20 -7.02 7.69
CA LEU A 10 -3.09 -6.02 8.27
C LEU A 10 -4.54 -6.51 8.37
N LYS A 11 -5.04 -7.26 7.38
CA LYS A 11 -6.38 -7.88 7.44
C LYS A 11 -6.48 -8.94 8.55
N ASP A 12 -5.43 -9.75 8.72
CA ASP A 12 -5.36 -10.72 9.80
C ASP A 12 -5.32 -10.03 11.17
N LEU A 13 -4.62 -8.91 11.28
CA LEU A 13 -4.56 -8.11 12.50
C LEU A 13 -5.92 -7.49 12.86
N VAL A 14 -6.67 -6.97 11.87
CA VAL A 14 -8.05 -6.50 12.07
C VAL A 14 -8.91 -7.65 12.59
N SER A 15 -8.90 -8.79 11.90
CA SER A 15 -9.68 -9.97 12.26
C SER A 15 -9.36 -10.47 13.67
N TYR A 16 -8.08 -10.48 14.04
CA TYR A 16 -7.63 -10.82 15.38
C TYR A 16 -8.16 -9.82 16.42
N ALA A 17 -8.03 -8.52 16.16
CA ALA A 17 -8.46 -7.48 17.08
C ALA A 17 -9.98 -7.50 17.32
N GLU A 18 -10.78 -7.70 16.28
CA GLU A 18 -12.24 -7.86 16.38
C GLU A 18 -12.62 -9.07 17.24
N ARG A 19 -12.02 -10.23 16.95
CA ARG A 19 -12.26 -11.48 17.68
C ARG A 19 -11.91 -11.40 19.17
N ASN A 20 -10.94 -10.56 19.53
CA ASN A 20 -10.47 -10.40 20.91
C ASN A 20 -11.07 -9.18 21.63
N GLY A 21 -12.04 -8.49 21.01
CA GLY A 21 -12.66 -7.31 21.64
C GLY A 21 -11.68 -6.14 21.83
N LEU A 22 -10.77 -5.95 20.88
CA LEU A 22 -9.78 -4.86 20.85
C LEU A 22 -10.17 -3.82 19.78
N PRO A 23 -11.29 -3.08 19.94
CA PRO A 23 -11.86 -2.23 18.88
C PRO A 23 -10.93 -1.09 18.45
N GLN A 24 -10.12 -0.56 19.38
CA GLN A 24 -9.15 0.49 19.03
C GLN A 24 -8.02 -0.04 18.15
N LEU A 25 -7.60 -1.30 18.37
CA LEU A 25 -6.57 -1.93 17.57
C LEU A 25 -7.09 -2.26 16.17
N ALA A 26 -8.32 -2.78 16.06
CA ALA A 26 -8.98 -3.01 14.78
C ALA A 26 -9.03 -1.73 13.95
N ARG A 27 -9.54 -0.63 14.54
CA ARG A 27 -9.61 0.69 13.88
C ARG A 27 -8.24 1.18 13.39
N LYS A 28 -7.19 0.99 14.19
CA LYS A 28 -5.83 1.43 13.81
C LYS A 28 -5.24 0.56 12.70
N ALA A 29 -5.55 -0.73 12.69
CA ALA A 29 -5.13 -1.63 11.62
C ALA A 29 -5.87 -1.32 10.30
N GLU A 30 -7.15 -0.95 10.37
CA GLU A 30 -7.92 -0.46 9.20
C GLU A 30 -7.35 0.85 8.65
N GLU A 31 -7.04 1.82 9.52
CA GLU A 31 -6.37 3.08 9.12
C GLU A 31 -5.02 2.79 8.43
N ALA A 32 -4.21 1.87 8.96
CA ALA A 32 -2.95 1.47 8.36
C ALA A 32 -3.13 0.80 6.98
N LEU A 33 -4.22 0.03 6.80
CA LEU A 33 -4.60 -0.58 5.53
C LEU A 33 -4.84 0.47 4.44
N GLN A 34 -5.51 1.57 4.79
CA GLN A 34 -5.74 2.68 3.86
C GLN A 34 -4.45 3.40 3.50
N VAL A 35 -3.62 3.72 4.51
CA VAL A 35 -2.32 4.38 4.27
C VAL A 35 -1.42 3.53 3.38
N ALA A 36 -1.33 2.21 3.63
CA ALA A 36 -0.54 1.32 2.79
C ALA A 36 -1.04 1.31 1.34
N ALA A 37 -2.37 1.28 1.12
CA ALA A 37 -2.94 1.32 -0.22
C ALA A 37 -2.57 2.60 -0.96
N ASP A 38 -2.68 3.75 -0.30
CA ASP A 38 -2.35 5.06 -0.88
C ASP A 38 -0.85 5.18 -1.20
N GLU A 39 0.02 4.76 -0.28
CA GLU A 39 1.48 4.85 -0.46
C GLU A 39 2.00 3.90 -1.54
N ILE A 40 1.48 2.66 -1.60
CA ILE A 40 1.89 1.67 -2.60
C ILE A 40 1.39 2.06 -3.99
N ALA A 41 0.14 2.53 -4.10
CA ALA A 41 -0.39 3.02 -5.37
C ALA A 41 0.41 4.22 -5.90
N ALA A 42 0.81 5.15 -5.02
CA ALA A 42 1.66 6.27 -5.40
C ALA A 42 3.06 5.83 -5.87
N GLN A 43 3.63 4.76 -5.28
CA GLN A 43 4.90 4.20 -5.74
C GLN A 43 4.80 3.53 -7.11
N ASP A 44 3.70 2.85 -7.40
CA ASP A 44 3.46 2.22 -8.71
C ASP A 44 3.28 3.27 -9.82
N ASP A 45 2.64 4.42 -9.50
CA ASP A 45 2.51 5.55 -10.44
C ASP A 45 3.86 6.24 -10.73
N ASP A 46 4.78 6.31 -9.76
CA ASP A 46 6.11 6.90 -9.94
C ASP A 46 7.07 6.00 -10.77
N ASP A 47 6.90 4.68 -10.73
CA ASP A 47 7.70 3.73 -11.52
C ASP A 47 7.33 3.76 -13.02
N ASP A 48 6.05 4.00 -13.35
CA ASP A 48 5.55 4.11 -14.74
C ASP A 48 5.88 5.46 -15.40
N GLY A 49 6.23 6.49 -14.61
CA GLY A 49 6.44 7.87 -15.08
C GLY A 49 7.83 8.19 -15.67
N SER A 50 8.80 7.27 -15.67
CA SER A 50 10.21 7.58 -15.92
C SER A 50 10.77 7.22 -17.31
N ASP A 51 10.03 6.52 -18.19
CA ASP A 51 10.54 6.07 -19.51
C ASP A 51 9.92 6.80 -20.72
N GLN A 52 9.73 8.12 -20.64
CA GLN A 52 9.34 8.88 -21.84
C GLN A 52 10.06 10.24 -21.93
N GLY A 53 11.17 10.26 -22.68
CA GLY A 53 11.56 11.46 -23.44
C GLY A 53 12.96 12.03 -23.24
N HIS A 54 14.03 11.24 -23.41
CA HIS A 54 15.34 11.80 -23.79
C HIS A 54 16.12 10.91 -24.77
N GLN A 55 15.46 10.51 -25.86
CA GLN A 55 16.17 9.97 -27.03
C GLN A 55 15.66 10.63 -28.31
N GLY A 56 16.49 11.52 -28.88
CA GLY A 56 16.55 11.77 -30.31
C GLY A 56 15.93 13.09 -30.82
N HIS A 57 16.75 14.15 -30.88
CA HIS A 57 16.83 14.91 -32.13
C HIS A 57 18.21 15.53 -32.32
N LEU A 58 19.06 14.85 -33.11
CA LEU A 58 20.14 15.47 -33.84
C LEU A 58 19.53 16.28 -34.99
N HIS A 59 19.87 17.57 -35.10
CA HIS A 59 20.14 18.30 -36.34
C HIS A 59 20.84 19.62 -36.02
#